data_AF-A0AAD1UEL9-F1
#
_entry.id   AF-A0AAD1UEL9-F1
#
_cell.length_a   1.000
_cell.length_b   1.000
_cell.length_c   1.000
_cell.angle_alpha   90.00
_cell.angle_beta   90.00
_cell.angle_gamma   90.00
#
_symmetry.space_group_name_H-M   'P 1'
#
loop_
_entity.id
_entity.type
_entity.pdbx_description
1 polymer ?
#
loop_
_entity_poly.entity_id
_entity_poly.type
_entity_poly.pdbx_seq_one_letter_code
_entity_poly.pdbx_strand_id
1 'polypeptide(L)'
;MDKKHRNRRDRNKTVSFSKAMSYLLRHGAHKEGLTISDDGYVFLAELMEHKSIKSKHPSLQDVLRVVNSNDKKRFEIKTDPPSEEVTLENCYIRAAQGHTISGIEEEKLLEKIVFPYNYPSILHGTYEKVLALIQEGGLSKMERNHIHFAKGYAGDKKVISGMRQSCEIFIEVNLPKMVKDDISVYESSNGVILTSGIDGMLPPKYFRKILNKNKELIYSAPFDYIVVFDFECTCDDNKDTKFNVQEIIEFPAVIIDVKNKCFLKGFQTYVKPSEHPVLSEFCTELTGITQEQVDAGVSIETAVAMFHNFLARNNVLGSEFILMSCGDFDGKALKKEAEYKDFFVPSYLKEWINIKKAFPLHLYKEEFKQETVINVRTTKGVVRGMPDMLEACSLELLGRHHSGIDDSVNIARCALEAIHNGHTFTHNYIDGTKYETGFDKTDTFKETLAELESQEAAKEIDIEDHLLMMQEYTDNNE
;
A
#
# COMPACT_ATOMS: atom_id res chain seq x y z
N MET A 1 -24.87 -40.86 -21.42
CA MET A 1 -24.35 -40.42 -20.10
C MET A 1 -23.39 -39.26 -20.32
N ASP A 2 -23.86 -38.05 -20.02
CA ASP A 2 -23.34 -36.78 -20.51
C ASP A 2 -21.92 -36.41 -20.07
N LYS A 3 -21.18 -35.73 -20.97
CA LYS A 3 -19.91 -35.02 -20.68
C LYS A 3 -20.00 -34.15 -19.41
N LYS A 4 -21.18 -33.58 -19.10
CA LYS A 4 -21.44 -32.83 -17.85
C LYS A 4 -21.33 -33.69 -16.59
N HIS A 5 -21.79 -34.93 -16.62
CA HIS A 5 -21.71 -35.85 -15.49
C HIS A 5 -20.29 -36.39 -15.27
N ARG A 6 -19.55 -36.68 -16.34
CA ARG A 6 -18.11 -37.01 -16.26
C ARG A 6 -17.29 -35.85 -15.67
N ASN A 7 -17.48 -34.62 -16.18
CA ASN A 7 -16.80 -33.42 -15.67
C ASN A 7 -17.08 -33.08 -14.20
N ARG A 8 -18.25 -33.46 -13.67
CA ARG A 8 -18.61 -33.25 -12.26
C ARG A 8 -18.02 -34.34 -11.35
N ARG A 9 -17.93 -35.57 -11.84
CA ARG A 9 -17.34 -36.71 -11.10
C ARG A 9 -15.82 -36.57 -10.98
N ASP A 10 -15.15 -36.15 -12.06
CA ASP A 10 -13.71 -35.85 -12.04
C ASP A 10 -13.39 -34.69 -11.11
N ARG A 11 -14.16 -33.59 -11.15
CA ARG A 11 -13.98 -32.47 -10.21
C ARG A 11 -14.10 -32.90 -8.75
N ASN A 12 -15.09 -33.71 -8.40
CA ASN A 12 -15.25 -34.20 -7.02
C ASN A 12 -14.11 -35.14 -6.59
N LYS A 13 -13.59 -35.96 -7.52
CA LYS A 13 -12.42 -36.82 -7.28
C LYS A 13 -11.17 -35.96 -7.01
N THR A 14 -10.92 -34.95 -7.83
CA THR A 14 -9.82 -33.98 -7.70
C THR A 14 -9.84 -33.24 -6.36
N VAL A 15 -10.99 -32.67 -6.00
CA VAL A 15 -11.17 -31.97 -4.71
C VAL A 15 -10.90 -32.90 -3.52
N SER A 16 -11.33 -34.15 -3.63
CA SER A 16 -11.21 -35.12 -2.54
C SER A 16 -9.77 -35.57 -2.27
N PHE A 17 -8.95 -35.82 -3.30
CA PHE A 17 -7.54 -36.16 -3.08
C PHE A 17 -6.70 -34.92 -2.75
N SER A 18 -7.02 -33.75 -3.32
CA SER A 18 -6.36 -32.48 -2.97
C SER A 18 -6.51 -32.13 -1.47
N LYS A 19 -7.68 -32.40 -0.88
CA LYS A 19 -7.88 -32.28 0.58
C LYS A 19 -7.01 -33.24 1.38
N ALA A 20 -6.89 -34.50 0.92
CA ALA A 20 -6.04 -35.49 1.58
C ALA A 20 -4.55 -35.11 1.49
N MET A 21 -4.08 -34.65 0.32
CA MET A 21 -2.72 -34.10 0.17
C MET A 21 -2.48 -32.92 1.11
N SER A 22 -3.43 -31.97 1.17
CA SER A 22 -3.33 -30.82 2.07
C SER A 22 -3.17 -31.24 3.53
N TYR A 23 -3.91 -32.27 3.98
CA TYR A 23 -3.81 -32.78 5.33
C TYR A 23 -2.45 -33.45 5.59
N LEU A 24 -2.02 -34.35 4.71
CA LEU A 24 -0.76 -35.08 4.88
C LEU A 24 0.44 -34.12 4.92
N LEU A 25 0.52 -33.22 3.93
CA LEU A 25 1.66 -32.31 3.78
C LEU A 25 1.70 -31.22 4.86
N ARG A 26 0.59 -30.92 5.55
CA ARG A 26 0.56 -29.84 6.57
C ARG A 26 0.53 -30.33 8.00
N HIS A 27 -0.03 -31.51 8.26
CA HIS A 27 -0.34 -31.98 9.61
C HIS A 27 -0.02 -33.46 9.82
N GLY A 28 -0.26 -34.27 8.79
CA GLY A 28 -0.37 -35.72 8.93
C GLY A 28 0.90 -36.50 8.66
N ALA A 29 1.96 -35.92 8.05
CA ALA A 29 3.08 -36.68 7.49
C ALA A 29 3.69 -37.68 8.48
N HIS A 30 4.23 -37.21 9.62
CA HIS A 30 4.80 -38.10 10.64
C HIS A 30 3.78 -39.07 11.24
N LYS A 31 2.53 -38.63 11.47
CA LYS A 31 1.48 -39.47 12.07
C LYS A 31 1.05 -40.60 11.14
N GLU A 32 1.13 -40.38 9.85
CA GLU A 32 0.73 -41.34 8.81
C GLU A 32 1.95 -42.08 8.22
N GLY A 33 3.14 -41.90 8.80
CA GLY A 33 4.36 -42.62 8.43
C GLY A 33 5.02 -42.16 7.14
N LEU A 34 4.74 -40.93 6.68
CA LEU A 34 5.42 -40.32 5.55
C LEU A 34 6.72 -39.64 5.99
N THR A 35 7.78 -39.85 5.21
CA THR A 35 9.02 -39.10 5.36
C THR A 35 8.82 -37.68 4.82
N ILE A 36 9.11 -36.69 5.66
CA ILE A 36 9.08 -35.27 5.29
C ILE A 36 10.38 -34.63 5.73
N SER A 37 10.99 -33.86 4.85
CA SER A 37 12.20 -33.09 5.12
C SER A 37 11.89 -31.86 6.00
N ASP A 38 12.94 -31.25 6.53
CA ASP A 38 12.88 -29.99 7.29
C ASP A 38 12.34 -28.82 6.44
N ASP A 39 12.57 -28.84 5.13
CA ASP A 39 12.00 -27.92 4.15
C ASP A 39 10.56 -28.30 3.68
N GLY A 40 9.96 -29.32 4.31
CA GLY A 40 8.56 -29.71 4.17
C GLY A 40 8.23 -30.54 2.92
N TYR A 41 9.22 -30.99 2.16
CA TYR A 41 9.02 -31.83 0.98
C TYR A 41 8.84 -33.30 1.34
N VAL A 42 7.93 -33.94 0.61
CA VAL A 42 7.68 -35.39 0.62
C VAL A 42 7.93 -35.93 -0.78
N PHE A 43 8.53 -37.12 -0.88
CA PHE A 43 8.75 -37.78 -2.16
C PHE A 43 7.40 -38.17 -2.79
N LEU A 44 7.16 -37.77 -4.04
CA LEU A 44 5.82 -37.88 -4.64
C LEU A 44 5.40 -39.34 -4.84
N ALA A 45 6.32 -40.24 -5.18
CA ALA A 45 6.02 -41.67 -5.29
C ALA A 45 5.50 -42.25 -3.96
N GLU A 46 6.12 -41.90 -2.83
CA GLU A 46 5.70 -42.32 -1.49
C GLU A 46 4.30 -41.76 -1.16
N LEU A 47 4.07 -40.49 -1.45
CA LEU A 47 2.77 -39.85 -1.24
C LEU A 47 1.66 -40.51 -2.07
N MET A 48 1.94 -40.90 -3.32
CA MET A 48 0.96 -41.53 -4.20
C MET A 48 0.58 -42.94 -3.76
N GLU A 49 1.50 -43.67 -3.15
CA GLU A 49 1.26 -45.01 -2.59
C GLU A 49 0.51 -44.97 -1.24
N HIS A 50 0.50 -43.82 -0.56
CA HIS A 50 -0.19 -43.66 0.72
C HIS A 50 -1.69 -43.96 0.61
N LYS A 51 -2.24 -44.76 1.55
CA LYS A 51 -3.63 -45.27 1.54
C LYS A 51 -4.71 -44.22 1.24
N SER A 52 -4.58 -43.02 1.80
CA SER A 52 -5.58 -41.93 1.66
C SER A 52 -5.52 -41.21 0.30
N ILE A 53 -4.41 -41.37 -0.43
CA ILE A 53 -4.20 -40.88 -1.79
C ILE A 53 -4.47 -42.00 -2.79
N LYS A 54 -3.86 -43.18 -2.61
CA LYS A 54 -4.01 -44.35 -3.49
C LYS A 54 -5.45 -44.79 -3.67
N SER A 55 -6.27 -44.77 -2.62
CA SER A 55 -7.70 -45.07 -2.68
C SER A 55 -8.51 -44.11 -3.58
N LYS A 56 -7.96 -42.94 -3.89
CA LYS A 56 -8.54 -41.97 -4.82
C LYS A 56 -8.05 -42.22 -6.24
N HIS A 57 -7.07 -43.09 -6.49
CA HIS A 57 -6.47 -43.38 -7.79
C HIS A 57 -6.16 -42.13 -8.64
N PRO A 58 -5.35 -41.16 -8.15
CA PRO A 58 -4.86 -40.06 -8.98
C PRO A 58 -3.71 -40.53 -9.88
N SER A 59 -3.62 -40.00 -11.09
CA SER A 59 -2.43 -40.08 -11.93
C SER A 59 -1.42 -38.98 -11.57
N LEU A 60 -0.16 -39.11 -12.01
CA LEU A 60 0.82 -38.01 -11.92
C LEU A 60 0.26 -36.73 -12.56
N GLN A 61 -0.37 -36.85 -13.74
CA GLN A 61 -1.01 -35.71 -14.40
C GLN A 61 -2.14 -35.08 -13.57
N ASP A 62 -2.87 -35.86 -12.76
CA ASP A 62 -3.87 -35.30 -11.84
C ASP A 62 -3.22 -34.50 -10.72
N VAL A 63 -2.09 -34.98 -10.17
CA VAL A 63 -1.32 -34.25 -9.16
C VAL A 63 -0.74 -32.97 -9.74
N LEU A 64 -0.05 -33.05 -10.89
CA LEU A 64 0.50 -31.88 -11.58
C LEU A 64 -0.61 -30.88 -11.92
N ARG A 65 -1.78 -31.36 -12.34
CA ARG A 65 -2.96 -30.51 -12.53
C ARG A 65 -3.39 -29.88 -11.22
N VAL A 66 -3.45 -30.58 -10.09
CA VAL A 66 -3.77 -29.96 -8.79
C VAL A 66 -2.71 -28.96 -8.34
N VAL A 67 -1.45 -29.13 -8.69
CA VAL A 67 -0.41 -28.14 -8.38
C VAL A 67 -0.58 -26.90 -9.27
N ASN A 68 -0.76 -27.11 -10.58
CA ASN A 68 -0.83 -26.04 -11.59
C ASN A 68 -2.20 -25.34 -11.67
N SER A 69 -3.29 -26.05 -11.40
CA SER A 69 -4.69 -25.60 -11.59
C SER A 69 -5.41 -25.29 -10.29
N ASN A 70 -4.73 -25.33 -9.14
CA ASN A 70 -5.36 -24.98 -7.88
C ASN A 70 -5.45 -23.46 -7.77
N ASP A 71 -6.68 -22.96 -7.73
CA ASP A 71 -7.04 -21.54 -7.56
C ASP A 71 -6.31 -20.87 -6.39
N LYS A 72 -5.75 -21.66 -5.46
CA LYS A 72 -5.00 -21.19 -4.29
C LYS A 72 -3.49 -21.46 -4.30
N LYS A 73 -2.92 -22.04 -5.37
CA LYS A 73 -1.49 -22.43 -5.49
C LYS A 73 -0.91 -23.01 -4.18
N ARG A 74 -1.58 -24.04 -3.64
CA ARG A 74 -1.32 -24.53 -2.26
C ARG A 74 -0.11 -25.44 -2.12
N PHE A 75 0.41 -25.91 -3.25
CA PHE A 75 1.44 -26.93 -3.32
C PHE A 75 2.57 -26.44 -4.21
N GLU A 76 3.77 -26.88 -3.89
CA GLU A 76 4.96 -26.67 -4.69
C GLU A 76 5.57 -28.02 -5.03
N ILE A 77 6.14 -28.09 -6.23
CA ILE A 77 6.88 -29.25 -6.70
C ILE A 77 8.30 -28.82 -7.02
N LYS A 78 9.26 -29.67 -6.67
CA LYS A 78 10.64 -29.59 -7.16
C LYS A 78 11.07 -30.95 -7.72
N THR A 79 12.05 -30.94 -8.61
CA THR A 79 12.72 -32.14 -9.11
C THR A 79 14.13 -32.25 -8.53
N ASP A 80 14.55 -33.47 -8.21
CA ASP A 80 15.92 -33.77 -7.79
C ASP A 80 16.42 -35.04 -8.52
N PRO A 81 17.41 -34.93 -9.42
CA PRO A 81 18.09 -33.69 -9.83
C PRO A 81 17.16 -32.71 -10.58
N PRO A 82 17.48 -31.39 -10.63
CA PRO A 82 16.68 -30.41 -11.36
C PRO A 82 16.50 -30.81 -12.83
N SER A 83 15.24 -30.94 -13.23
CA SER A 83 14.82 -31.41 -14.55
C SER A 83 13.50 -30.74 -14.96
N GLU A 84 13.36 -30.39 -16.25
CA GLU A 84 12.08 -29.96 -16.82
C GLU A 84 11.07 -31.12 -16.91
N GLU A 85 11.56 -32.36 -17.05
CA GLU A 85 10.72 -33.55 -17.04
C GLU A 85 10.43 -33.98 -15.59
N VAL A 86 9.15 -33.93 -15.22
CA VAL A 86 8.67 -34.36 -13.90
C VAL A 86 8.15 -35.79 -13.99
N THR A 87 8.79 -36.71 -13.26
CA THR A 87 8.40 -38.12 -13.14
C THR A 87 8.08 -38.46 -11.68
N LEU A 88 7.67 -39.70 -11.37
CA LEU A 88 7.45 -40.08 -9.96
C LEU A 88 8.76 -40.30 -9.21
N GLU A 89 9.81 -40.62 -9.95
CA GLU A 89 11.12 -41.03 -9.44
C GLU A 89 12.00 -39.83 -9.06
N ASN A 90 11.72 -38.63 -9.60
CA ASN A 90 12.52 -37.43 -9.35
C ASN A 90 11.74 -36.30 -8.66
N CYS A 91 10.46 -36.50 -8.32
CA CYS A 91 9.57 -35.42 -7.92
C CYS A 91 9.32 -35.39 -6.41
N TYR A 92 9.40 -34.20 -5.84
CA TYR A 92 9.09 -33.91 -4.45
C TYR A 92 7.99 -32.85 -4.38
N ILE A 93 7.09 -32.98 -3.41
CA ILE A 93 5.95 -32.07 -3.22
C ILE A 93 5.83 -31.61 -1.77
N ARG A 94 5.51 -30.33 -1.58
CA ARG A 94 5.21 -29.75 -0.26
C ARG A 94 3.97 -28.86 -0.29
N ALA A 95 3.48 -28.48 0.88
CA ALA A 95 2.55 -27.35 0.98
C ALA A 95 3.32 -26.02 0.95
N ALA A 96 2.74 -24.99 0.35
CA ALA A 96 3.37 -23.65 0.31
C ALA A 96 3.37 -22.96 1.69
N GLN A 97 2.44 -23.35 2.59
CA GLN A 97 2.33 -22.86 3.97
C GLN A 97 1.39 -23.73 4.81
N GLY A 98 1.39 -23.50 6.12
CA GLY A 98 0.49 -24.04 7.14
C GLY A 98 0.98 -25.31 7.82
N HIS A 99 2.30 -25.53 7.93
CA HIS A 99 2.90 -26.75 8.47
C HIS A 99 2.85 -26.80 10.00
N THR A 100 2.04 -27.66 10.60
CA THR A 100 2.04 -27.90 12.05
C THR A 100 2.81 -29.18 12.43
N ILE A 101 3.69 -29.65 11.54
CA ILE A 101 4.47 -30.87 11.73
C ILE A 101 5.73 -30.51 12.51
N SER A 102 5.98 -31.21 13.62
CA SER A 102 7.18 -31.01 14.44
C SER A 102 8.45 -31.23 13.62
N GLY A 103 9.42 -30.32 13.71
CA GLY A 103 10.70 -30.40 12.98
C GLY A 103 10.73 -29.62 11.66
N ILE A 104 9.60 -29.08 11.20
CA ILE A 104 9.56 -28.15 10.06
C ILE A 104 9.65 -26.72 10.60
N GLU A 105 10.69 -26.00 10.20
CA GLU A 105 10.84 -24.58 10.50
C GLU A 105 10.11 -23.75 9.44
N GLU A 106 8.80 -23.56 9.61
CA GLU A 106 7.96 -22.91 8.60
C GLU A 106 8.48 -21.53 8.18
N GLU A 107 9.04 -20.75 9.10
CA GLU A 107 9.61 -19.42 8.81
C GLU A 107 10.79 -19.47 7.83
N LYS A 108 11.59 -20.55 7.81
CA LYS A 108 12.67 -20.74 6.81
C LYS A 108 12.13 -20.94 5.39
N LEU A 109 10.84 -21.23 5.27
CA LEU A 109 10.14 -21.45 4.00
C LEU A 109 9.41 -20.22 3.49
N LEU A 110 9.48 -19.11 4.23
CA LEU A 110 8.80 -17.86 3.95
C LEU A 110 9.84 -16.74 3.76
N GLU A 111 9.48 -15.74 2.97
CA GLU A 111 10.30 -14.55 2.78
C GLU A 111 9.92 -13.50 3.82
N LYS A 112 10.87 -13.02 4.61
CA LYS A 112 10.61 -11.97 5.61
C LYS A 112 10.38 -10.63 4.91
N ILE A 113 9.27 -9.97 5.24
CA ILE A 113 8.97 -8.63 4.74
C ILE A 113 9.79 -7.62 5.52
N VAL A 114 10.83 -7.09 4.88
CA VAL A 114 11.70 -6.04 5.44
C VAL A 114 11.33 -4.65 4.94
N PHE A 115 10.61 -4.55 3.82
CA PHE A 115 10.18 -3.27 3.24
C PHE A 115 8.65 -3.26 3.06
N PRO A 116 7.89 -2.80 4.08
CA PRO A 116 6.44 -2.92 4.10
C PRO A 116 5.73 -2.02 3.08
N TYR A 117 6.41 -0.99 2.56
CA TYR A 117 5.87 -0.03 1.60
C TYR A 117 5.74 -0.55 0.17
N ASN A 118 6.14 -1.80 -0.08
CA ASN A 118 5.76 -2.53 -1.29
C ASN A 118 4.29 -2.96 -1.28
N TYR A 119 3.70 -3.09 -0.10
CA TYR A 119 2.37 -3.64 0.06
C TYR A 119 1.38 -2.50 0.29
N PRO A 120 0.50 -2.18 -0.70
CA PRO A 120 -0.47 -1.11 -0.54
C PRO A 120 -1.53 -1.43 0.51
N SER A 121 -1.94 -2.69 0.59
CA SER A 121 -2.93 -3.14 1.57
C SER A 121 -2.77 -4.64 1.81
N ILE A 122 -2.94 -5.04 3.08
CA ILE A 122 -3.07 -6.44 3.47
C ILE A 122 -4.33 -6.61 4.32
N LEU A 123 -5.15 -7.60 3.94
CA LEU A 123 -6.52 -7.75 4.41
C LEU A 123 -6.74 -9.11 5.08
N HIS A 124 -7.36 -9.08 6.25
CA HIS A 124 -7.93 -10.27 6.90
C HIS A 124 -9.42 -10.36 6.60
N GLY A 125 -9.86 -11.50 6.06
CA GLY A 125 -11.28 -11.78 5.81
C GLY A 125 -11.92 -12.57 6.96
N THR A 126 -12.96 -12.03 7.58
CA THR A 126 -13.71 -12.66 8.69
C THR A 126 -15.23 -12.57 8.50
N TYR A 127 -16.01 -13.03 9.49
CA TYR A 127 -17.47 -13.01 9.47
C TYR A 127 -18.03 -11.98 10.46
N GLU A 128 -19.18 -11.40 10.15
CA GLU A 128 -19.79 -10.31 10.93
C GLU A 128 -20.02 -10.70 12.39
N LYS A 129 -20.50 -11.93 12.63
CA LYS A 129 -20.80 -12.47 13.96
C LYS A 129 -19.62 -12.49 14.96
N VAL A 130 -18.37 -12.41 14.50
CA VAL A 130 -17.17 -12.39 15.37
C VAL A 130 -16.48 -11.03 15.39
N LEU A 131 -17.01 -10.03 14.68
CA LEU A 131 -16.39 -8.72 14.56
C LEU A 131 -16.21 -8.04 15.93
N ALA A 132 -17.24 -8.04 16.78
CA ALA A 132 -17.15 -7.42 18.11
C ALA A 132 -16.01 -8.03 18.95
N LEU A 133 -15.86 -9.36 18.94
CA LEU A 133 -14.77 -10.05 19.63
C LEU A 133 -13.39 -9.66 19.08
N ILE A 134 -13.29 -9.48 17.76
CA ILE A 134 -12.04 -9.07 17.10
C ILE A 134 -11.71 -7.61 17.39
N GLN A 135 -12.72 -6.73 17.50
CA GLN A 135 -12.50 -5.32 17.86
C GLN A 135 -12.03 -5.17 19.30
N GLU A 136 -12.47 -6.05 20.20
CA GLU A 136 -12.04 -6.06 21.60
C GLU A 136 -10.68 -6.76 21.78
N GLY A 137 -10.52 -7.96 21.23
CA GLY A 137 -9.38 -8.84 21.48
C GLY A 137 -8.35 -8.94 20.36
N GLY A 138 -8.60 -8.39 19.17
CA GLY A 138 -7.69 -8.50 18.02
C GLY A 138 -7.84 -9.78 17.20
N LEU A 139 -6.95 -9.97 16.23
CA LEU A 139 -6.92 -11.16 15.38
C LEU A 139 -6.09 -12.27 16.04
N SER A 140 -6.64 -13.48 16.18
CA SER A 140 -5.91 -14.63 16.73
C SER A 140 -5.50 -15.63 15.64
N LYS A 141 -4.32 -16.22 15.77
CA LYS A 141 -3.91 -17.38 14.96
C LYS A 141 -4.74 -18.64 15.27
N MET A 142 -5.43 -18.66 16.42
CA MET A 142 -6.14 -19.84 16.95
C MET A 142 -5.18 -21.06 17.00
N GLU A 143 -5.63 -22.23 16.55
CA GLU A 143 -4.83 -23.46 16.45
C GLU A 143 -3.77 -23.45 15.33
N ARG A 144 -3.64 -22.36 14.57
CA ARG A 144 -2.65 -22.25 13.48
C ARG A 144 -1.34 -21.67 14.00
N ASN A 145 -0.31 -21.72 13.15
CA ASN A 145 0.97 -21.05 13.40
C ASN A 145 0.90 -19.54 13.12
N HIS A 146 0.09 -19.13 12.15
CA HIS A 146 0.06 -17.75 11.66
C HIS A 146 -1.37 -17.22 11.48
N ILE A 147 -1.53 -15.92 11.70
CA ILE A 147 -2.62 -15.10 11.16
C ILE A 147 -2.32 -14.87 9.69
N HIS A 148 -3.33 -15.04 8.83
CA HIS A 148 -3.17 -14.92 7.38
C HIS A 148 -3.85 -13.64 6.89
N PHE A 149 -3.19 -12.96 5.97
CA PHE A 149 -3.72 -11.84 5.20
C PHE A 149 -3.58 -12.09 3.70
N ALA A 150 -4.40 -11.42 2.91
CA ALA A 150 -4.25 -11.38 1.46
C ALA A 150 -3.97 -9.96 0.97
N LYS A 151 -3.31 -9.84 -0.18
CA LYS A 151 -2.93 -8.57 -0.82
C LYS A 151 -4.08 -7.86 -1.57
N GLY A 152 -5.33 -8.24 -1.30
CA GLY A 152 -6.52 -7.73 -1.99
C GLY A 152 -7.81 -8.38 -1.50
N TYR A 153 -8.95 -8.02 -2.10
CA TYR A 153 -10.26 -8.50 -1.66
C TYR A 153 -10.57 -9.90 -2.18
N ALA A 154 -11.45 -10.60 -1.45
CA ALA A 154 -11.98 -11.89 -1.89
C ALA A 154 -12.62 -11.77 -3.28
N GLY A 155 -12.15 -12.56 -4.24
CA GLY A 155 -12.65 -12.56 -5.62
C GLY A 155 -11.87 -11.68 -6.59
N ASP A 156 -10.91 -10.88 -6.12
CA ASP A 156 -9.97 -10.19 -7.00
C ASP A 156 -9.07 -11.23 -7.70
N LYS A 157 -8.81 -11.05 -9.00
CA LYS A 157 -7.99 -11.99 -9.80
C LYS A 157 -6.57 -12.20 -9.23
N LYS A 158 -6.05 -11.23 -8.48
CA LYS A 158 -4.72 -11.26 -7.83
C LYS A 158 -4.74 -11.98 -6.47
N VAL A 159 -5.91 -12.25 -5.92
CA VAL A 159 -6.09 -12.86 -4.59
C VAL A 159 -6.35 -14.34 -4.75
N ILE A 160 -5.25 -15.07 -4.83
CA ILE A 160 -5.21 -16.52 -5.01
C ILE A 160 -5.53 -17.23 -3.68
N SER A 161 -4.99 -16.74 -2.57
CA SER A 161 -5.12 -17.37 -1.24
C SER A 161 -5.09 -16.31 -0.12
N GLY A 162 -5.17 -16.74 1.14
CA GLY A 162 -5.11 -15.85 2.32
C GLY A 162 -6.46 -15.54 2.97
N MET A 163 -7.57 -15.59 2.21
CA MET A 163 -8.92 -15.43 2.76
C MET A 163 -9.97 -16.38 2.14
N ARG A 164 -11.14 -16.49 2.79
CA ARG A 164 -12.28 -17.28 2.29
C ARG A 164 -13.16 -16.39 1.42
N GLN A 165 -13.67 -16.91 0.30
CA GLN A 165 -14.61 -16.17 -0.55
C GLN A 165 -15.94 -15.83 0.15
N SER A 166 -16.30 -16.55 1.21
CA SER A 166 -17.52 -16.32 1.98
C SER A 166 -17.35 -15.33 3.12
N CYS A 167 -16.20 -14.65 3.27
CA CYS A 167 -16.05 -13.64 4.32
C CYS A 167 -16.99 -12.45 4.08
N GLU A 168 -17.41 -11.81 5.17
CA GLU A 168 -18.37 -10.71 5.16
C GLU A 168 -17.74 -9.40 5.64
N ILE A 169 -16.58 -9.49 6.29
CA ILE A 169 -15.83 -8.39 6.86
C ILE A 169 -14.39 -8.46 6.38
N PHE A 170 -13.82 -7.31 6.02
CA PHE A 170 -12.42 -7.12 5.67
C PHE A 170 -11.76 -6.18 6.68
N ILE A 171 -10.70 -6.64 7.32
CA ILE A 171 -9.90 -5.86 8.26
C ILE A 171 -8.56 -5.58 7.60
N GLU A 172 -8.30 -4.32 7.28
CA GLU A 172 -7.00 -3.86 6.81
C GLU A 172 -6.11 -3.54 7.99
N VAL A 173 -4.85 -3.99 7.94
CA VAL A 173 -3.87 -3.78 9.02
C VAL A 173 -2.71 -2.89 8.58
N ASN A 174 -2.13 -2.16 9.53
CA ASN A 174 -0.99 -1.26 9.31
C ASN A 174 0.30 -2.08 9.35
N LEU A 175 0.63 -2.67 8.19
CA LEU A 175 1.86 -3.46 8.03
C LEU A 175 3.12 -2.67 8.38
N PRO A 176 3.30 -1.40 7.93
CA PRO A 176 4.43 -0.59 8.37
C PRO A 176 4.56 -0.47 9.90
N LYS A 177 3.45 -0.24 10.61
CA LYS A 177 3.44 -0.16 12.08
C LYS A 177 3.77 -1.50 12.74
N MET A 178 3.31 -2.61 12.16
CA MET A 178 3.66 -3.94 12.65
C MET A 178 5.18 -4.18 12.54
N VAL A 179 5.78 -3.87 11.39
CA VAL A 179 7.23 -4.02 11.18
C VAL A 179 8.02 -3.08 12.10
N LYS A 180 7.56 -1.84 12.29
CA LYS A 180 8.17 -0.86 13.21
C LYS A 180 8.11 -1.31 14.67
N ASP A 181 7.04 -2.00 15.08
CA ASP A 181 6.88 -2.59 16.41
C ASP A 181 7.54 -3.99 16.53
N ASP A 182 8.50 -4.32 15.65
CA ASP A 182 9.25 -5.58 15.62
C ASP A 182 8.39 -6.86 15.47
N ILE A 183 7.18 -6.74 14.93
CA ILE A 183 6.35 -7.90 14.59
C ILE A 183 6.85 -8.48 13.27
N SER A 184 7.38 -9.71 13.32
CA SER A 184 7.76 -10.46 12.12
C SER A 184 6.54 -10.73 11.22
N VAL A 185 6.66 -10.31 9.97
CA VAL A 185 5.70 -10.59 8.91
C VAL A 185 6.43 -11.20 7.73
N TYR A 186 5.82 -12.21 7.12
CA TYR A 186 6.40 -12.96 6.03
C TYR A 186 5.44 -13.08 4.84
N GLU A 187 5.98 -13.30 3.66
CA GLU A 187 5.25 -13.70 2.46
C GLU A 187 5.60 -15.14 2.08
N SER A 188 4.58 -15.93 1.79
CA SER A 188 4.75 -17.27 1.22
C SER A 188 4.90 -17.20 -0.29
N SER A 189 5.45 -18.26 -0.89
CA SER A 189 5.58 -18.43 -2.36
C SER A 189 4.28 -18.24 -3.16
N ASN A 190 3.12 -18.40 -2.53
CA ASN A 190 1.82 -18.18 -3.15
C ASN A 190 1.17 -16.82 -2.81
N GLY A 191 1.95 -15.91 -2.23
CA GLY A 191 1.58 -14.52 -1.99
C GLY A 191 0.67 -14.29 -0.78
N VAL A 192 0.55 -15.28 0.12
CA VAL A 192 -0.14 -15.08 1.41
C VAL A 192 0.82 -14.43 2.39
N ILE A 193 0.34 -13.38 3.05
CA ILE A 193 1.07 -12.65 4.08
C ILE A 193 0.74 -13.24 5.45
N LEU A 194 1.76 -13.46 6.27
CA LEU A 194 1.72 -14.33 7.45
C LEU A 194 2.42 -13.65 8.63
N THR A 195 1.80 -13.67 9.81
CA THR A 195 2.46 -13.28 11.06
C THR A 195 2.02 -14.21 12.19
N SER A 196 2.91 -14.52 13.12
CA SER A 196 2.56 -15.23 14.36
C SER A 196 1.81 -14.32 15.33
N GLY A 197 1.89 -13.00 15.13
CA GLY A 197 1.41 -11.99 16.08
C GLY A 197 2.27 -11.93 17.33
N ILE A 198 1.80 -11.18 18.33
CA ILE A 198 2.36 -11.12 19.67
C ILE A 198 1.64 -12.18 20.49
N ASP A 199 2.36 -13.22 20.93
CA ASP A 199 1.79 -14.36 21.68
C ASP A 199 0.56 -15.01 20.98
N GLY A 200 0.58 -15.04 19.64
CA GLY A 200 -0.51 -15.61 18.84
C GLY A 200 -1.64 -14.65 18.49
N MET A 201 -1.50 -13.37 18.80
CA MET A 201 -2.54 -12.36 18.64
C MET A 201 -1.99 -11.09 17.98
N LEU A 202 -2.77 -10.49 17.06
CA LEU A 202 -2.52 -9.16 16.53
C LEU A 202 -3.55 -8.18 17.12
N PRO A 203 -3.14 -7.31 18.06
CA PRO A 203 -4.04 -6.39 18.72
C PRO A 203 -4.74 -5.38 17.78
N PRO A 204 -5.91 -4.85 18.16
CA PRO A 204 -6.66 -3.88 17.35
C PRO A 204 -5.92 -2.58 17.01
N LYS A 205 -4.87 -2.20 17.78
CA LYS A 205 -4.05 -1.00 17.50
C LYS A 205 -3.35 -1.02 16.13
N TYR A 206 -3.31 -2.18 15.47
CA TYR A 206 -2.78 -2.33 14.12
C TYR A 206 -3.87 -2.30 13.04
N PHE A 207 -5.15 -2.14 13.37
CA PHE A 207 -6.22 -2.06 12.37
C PHE A 207 -6.27 -0.66 11.78
N ARG A 208 -6.17 -0.53 10.45
CA ARG A 208 -6.34 0.75 9.73
C ARG A 208 -7.80 1.04 9.47
N LYS A 209 -8.50 0.06 8.90
CA LYS A 209 -9.92 0.20 8.57
C LYS A 209 -10.62 -1.16 8.53
N ILE A 210 -11.91 -1.14 8.79
CA ILE A 210 -12.79 -2.31 8.68
C ILE A 210 -13.88 -1.98 7.68
N LEU A 211 -14.07 -2.87 6.72
CA LEU A 211 -15.06 -2.75 5.66
C LEU A 211 -15.99 -3.96 5.69
N ASN A 212 -17.26 -3.76 5.36
CA ASN A 212 -18.17 -4.88 5.13
C ASN A 212 -18.02 -5.46 3.71
N LYS A 213 -18.81 -6.48 3.39
CA LYS A 213 -18.81 -7.14 2.06
C LYS A 213 -19.16 -6.20 0.90
N ASN A 214 -19.88 -5.11 1.16
CA ASN A 214 -20.21 -4.08 0.19
C ASN A 214 -19.11 -3.00 0.07
N LYS A 215 -18.00 -3.14 0.82
CA LYS A 215 -16.91 -2.17 0.95
C LYS A 215 -17.32 -0.86 1.60
N GLU A 216 -18.36 -0.90 2.44
CA GLU A 216 -18.77 0.23 3.26
C GLU A 216 -17.92 0.25 4.54
N LEU A 217 -17.45 1.44 4.93
CA LEU A 217 -16.59 1.63 6.09
C LEU A 217 -17.37 1.44 7.39
N ILE A 218 -16.89 0.51 8.23
CA ILE A 218 -17.36 0.27 9.59
C ILE A 218 -16.48 0.99 10.61
N TYR A 219 -15.16 0.97 10.38
CA TYR A 219 -14.16 1.56 11.26
C TYR A 219 -13.02 2.14 10.43
N SER A 220 -12.48 3.27 10.89
CA SER A 220 -11.27 3.91 10.38
C SER A 220 -10.45 4.33 11.59
N ALA A 221 -9.18 3.96 11.61
CA ALA A 221 -8.23 4.54 12.53
C ALA A 221 -8.11 6.05 12.24
N PRO A 222 -7.92 6.88 13.29
CA PRO A 222 -7.53 8.26 13.08
C PRO A 222 -6.11 8.32 12.52
N PHE A 223 -5.84 9.30 11.66
CA PHE A 223 -4.48 9.60 11.25
C PHE A 223 -3.71 10.26 12.40
N ASP A 224 -2.50 9.78 12.65
CA ASP A 224 -1.51 10.45 13.51
C ASP A 224 -0.94 11.69 12.79
N TYR A 225 -0.67 11.57 11.48
CA TYR A 225 -0.14 12.65 10.64
C TYR A 225 -0.90 12.81 9.32
N ILE A 226 -0.95 14.05 8.82
CA ILE A 226 -1.32 14.37 7.44
C ILE A 226 -0.10 15.03 6.80
N VAL A 227 0.27 14.58 5.60
CA VAL A 227 1.38 15.15 4.85
C VAL A 227 0.85 15.82 3.60
N VAL A 228 0.88 17.15 3.58
CA VAL A 228 0.36 17.96 2.48
C VAL A 228 1.45 18.14 1.44
N PHE A 229 1.12 18.01 0.15
CA PHE A 229 2.04 18.19 -0.97
C PHE A 229 1.33 18.84 -2.16
N ASP A 230 2.09 19.61 -2.94
CA ASP A 230 1.66 20.26 -4.18
C ASP A 230 2.84 20.28 -5.17
N PHE A 231 2.75 19.54 -6.28
CA PHE A 231 3.88 19.41 -7.20
C PHE A 231 3.82 20.49 -8.27
N GLU A 232 4.96 21.15 -8.49
CA GLU A 232 5.15 21.87 -9.73
C GLU A 232 5.69 20.93 -10.81
N CYS A 233 5.14 21.06 -12.02
CA CYS A 233 5.46 20.21 -13.16
C CYS A 233 5.82 21.05 -14.39
N THR A 234 6.57 20.47 -15.32
CA THR A 234 6.79 21.06 -16.63
C THR A 234 5.45 21.37 -17.32
N CYS A 235 5.35 22.58 -17.85
CA CYS A 235 4.16 23.08 -18.50
C CYS A 235 4.51 24.09 -19.62
N ASP A 236 3.53 24.39 -20.47
CA ASP A 236 3.66 25.33 -21.57
C ASP A 236 2.24 25.84 -21.90
N ASP A 237 2.11 27.13 -22.22
CA ASP A 237 0.85 27.73 -22.68
C ASP A 237 0.66 27.57 -24.20
N ASN A 238 1.73 27.22 -24.92
CA ASN A 238 1.67 26.86 -26.32
C ASN A 238 0.95 25.51 -26.51
N LYS A 239 -0.24 25.57 -27.10
CA LYS A 239 -1.08 24.39 -27.36
C LYS A 239 -0.45 23.38 -28.34
N ASP A 240 0.55 23.79 -29.11
CA ASP A 240 1.28 22.91 -30.01
C ASP A 240 2.40 22.14 -29.30
N THR A 241 2.81 22.55 -28.09
CA THR A 241 3.77 21.83 -27.28
C THR A 241 3.17 20.50 -26.83
N LYS A 242 3.84 19.40 -27.20
CA LYS A 242 3.44 18.04 -26.84
C LYS A 242 4.37 17.50 -25.77
N PHE A 243 3.85 17.43 -24.55
CA PHE A 243 4.47 16.66 -23.48
C PHE A 243 4.13 15.18 -23.67
N ASN A 244 5.15 14.34 -23.86
CA ASN A 244 4.96 12.89 -23.74
C ASN A 244 4.58 12.53 -22.30
N VAL A 245 5.14 13.28 -21.35
CA VAL A 245 4.82 13.29 -19.94
C VAL A 245 5.10 14.68 -19.37
N GLN A 246 4.25 15.17 -18.47
CA GLN A 246 4.59 16.33 -17.64
C GLN A 246 5.45 15.81 -16.49
N GLU A 247 6.62 16.39 -16.31
CA GLU A 247 7.61 15.95 -15.34
C GLU A 247 7.55 16.84 -14.10
N ILE A 248 7.57 16.23 -12.92
CA ILE A 248 7.68 16.95 -11.66
C ILE A 248 9.02 17.68 -11.64
N ILE A 249 9.01 18.96 -11.30
CA ILE A 249 10.20 19.83 -11.19
C ILE A 249 10.38 20.41 -9.78
N GLU A 250 9.34 20.37 -8.95
CA GLU A 250 9.42 20.63 -7.51
C GLU A 250 8.66 19.54 -6.76
N PHE A 251 9.28 18.98 -5.72
CA PHE A 251 8.68 18.02 -4.81
C PHE A 251 8.70 18.58 -3.38
N PRO A 252 7.65 19.28 -2.95
CA PRO A 252 7.51 19.79 -1.60
C PRO A 252 6.56 18.95 -0.76
N ALA A 253 6.68 19.05 0.56
CA ALA A 253 5.71 18.50 1.49
C ALA A 253 5.75 19.20 2.86
N VAL A 254 4.62 19.18 3.58
CA VAL A 254 4.48 19.72 4.94
C VAL A 254 3.78 18.70 5.83
N ILE A 255 4.36 18.40 6.99
CA ILE A 255 3.78 17.45 7.95
C ILE A 255 2.91 18.21 8.97
N ILE A 256 1.67 17.76 9.14
CA ILE A 256 0.75 18.15 10.22
C ILE A 256 0.68 17.02 11.25
N ASP A 257 0.94 17.32 12.51
CA ASP A 257 0.58 16.46 13.65
C ASP A 257 -0.90 16.67 13.98
N VAL A 258 -1.71 15.64 13.70
CA VAL A 258 -3.17 15.72 13.85
C VAL A 258 -3.57 15.78 15.32
N LYS A 259 -2.84 15.08 16.20
CA LYS A 259 -3.16 15.01 17.61
C LYS A 259 -2.84 16.32 18.31
N ASN A 260 -1.66 16.88 18.04
CA ASN A 260 -1.19 18.12 18.65
C ASN A 260 -1.68 19.37 17.90
N LYS A 261 -2.26 19.20 16.71
CA LYS A 261 -2.78 20.28 15.85
C LYS A 261 -1.71 21.34 15.58
N CYS A 262 -0.57 20.91 15.07
CA CYS A 262 0.54 21.79 14.74
C CYS A 262 1.29 21.28 13.51
N PHE A 263 2.10 22.16 12.91
CA PHE A 263 3.09 21.74 11.92
C PHE A 263 4.27 21.04 12.60
N LEU A 264 4.95 20.16 11.89
CA LEU A 264 6.22 19.57 12.34
C LEU A 264 7.39 20.10 11.52
N LYS A 265 7.51 19.65 10.27
CA LYS A 265 8.59 20.01 9.34
C LYS A 265 8.07 20.06 7.92
N GLY A 266 8.77 20.84 7.10
CA GLY A 266 8.63 20.85 5.66
C GLY A 266 9.76 20.10 4.98
N PHE A 267 9.54 19.79 3.71
CA PHE A 267 10.52 19.20 2.80
C PHE A 267 10.38 19.90 1.47
N GLN A 268 11.49 20.17 0.79
CA GLN A 268 11.47 20.70 -0.57
C GLN A 268 12.68 20.20 -1.35
N THR A 269 12.46 19.73 -2.56
CA THR A 269 13.55 19.48 -3.50
C THR A 269 13.13 19.82 -4.91
N TYR A 270 14.04 20.40 -5.68
CA TYR A 270 13.89 20.51 -7.13
C TYR A 270 14.28 19.21 -7.80
N VAL A 271 13.57 18.90 -8.88
CA VAL A 271 13.73 17.69 -9.69
C VAL A 271 14.18 18.12 -11.08
N LYS A 272 15.19 17.44 -11.60
CA LYS A 272 15.72 17.67 -12.95
C LYS A 272 14.88 16.88 -13.96
N PRO A 273 14.13 17.55 -14.86
CA PRO A 273 13.42 16.87 -15.92
C PRO A 273 14.42 16.27 -16.92
N SER A 274 14.14 15.05 -17.38
CA SER A 274 14.98 14.30 -18.31
C SER A 274 14.40 14.26 -19.73
N GLU A 275 13.08 14.35 -19.88
CA GLU A 275 12.41 14.34 -21.19
C GLU A 275 12.31 15.75 -21.78
N HIS A 276 11.96 16.72 -20.96
CA HIS A 276 11.83 18.13 -21.29
C HIS A 276 12.77 18.97 -20.39
N PRO A 277 14.11 18.84 -20.56
CA PRO A 277 15.09 19.39 -19.64
C PRO A 277 15.14 20.94 -19.62
N VAL A 278 14.60 21.60 -20.65
CA VAL A 278 14.57 23.06 -20.74
C VAL A 278 13.16 23.54 -20.42
N LEU A 279 13.01 24.34 -19.35
CA LEU A 279 11.74 24.92 -18.95
C LEU A 279 11.28 25.96 -19.98
N SER A 280 9.97 25.99 -20.24
CA SER A 280 9.38 27.09 -21.01
C SER A 280 9.42 28.39 -20.20
N GLU A 281 9.36 29.53 -20.88
CA GLU A 281 9.21 30.84 -20.24
C GLU A 281 7.95 30.88 -19.39
N PHE A 282 6.83 30.36 -19.92
CA PHE A 282 5.57 30.22 -19.20
C PHE A 282 5.72 29.42 -17.90
N CYS A 283 6.43 28.29 -17.92
CA CYS A 283 6.64 27.45 -16.74
C CYS A 283 7.45 28.20 -15.67
N THR A 284 8.50 28.90 -16.09
CA THR A 284 9.36 29.70 -15.20
C THR A 284 8.57 30.87 -14.59
N GLU A 285 7.78 31.59 -15.40
CA GLU A 285 6.95 32.71 -14.92
C GLU A 285 5.82 32.24 -14.00
N LEU A 286 5.18 31.12 -14.32
CA LEU A 286 4.11 30.56 -13.51
C LEU A 286 4.65 30.09 -12.17
N THR A 287 5.68 29.24 -12.17
CA THR A 287 6.16 28.55 -10.95
C THR A 287 7.21 29.32 -10.16
N GLY A 288 7.90 30.27 -10.79
CA GLY A 288 9.06 30.96 -10.22
C GLY A 288 10.32 30.11 -10.18
N ILE A 289 10.28 28.87 -10.66
CA ILE A 289 11.41 27.94 -10.67
C ILE A 289 12.30 28.28 -11.87
N THR A 290 13.59 28.52 -11.62
CA THR A 290 14.57 28.84 -12.66
C THR A 290 15.16 27.58 -13.29
N GLN A 291 15.68 27.73 -14.52
CA GLN A 291 16.42 26.66 -15.18
C GLN A 291 17.61 26.17 -14.34
N GLU A 292 18.29 27.08 -13.66
CA GLU A 292 19.44 26.77 -12.80
C GLU A 292 19.04 25.86 -11.61
N GLN A 293 17.85 26.09 -11.04
CA GLN A 293 17.32 25.26 -9.95
C GLN A 293 17.02 23.83 -10.40
N VAL A 294 16.39 23.65 -11.56
CA VAL A 294 16.13 22.30 -12.09
C VAL A 294 17.40 21.62 -12.63
N ASP A 295 18.35 22.39 -13.18
CA ASP A 295 19.62 21.85 -13.65
C ASP A 295 20.47 21.27 -12.50
N ALA A 296 20.39 21.90 -11.32
CA ALA A 296 20.97 21.45 -10.06
C ALA A 296 20.05 20.50 -9.27
N GLY A 297 18.85 20.22 -9.78
CA GLY A 297 17.89 19.30 -9.20
C GLY A 297 18.36 17.84 -9.20
N VAL A 298 17.68 17.01 -8.40
CA VAL A 298 17.94 15.56 -8.35
C VAL A 298 17.04 14.81 -9.35
N SER A 299 17.30 13.52 -9.60
CA SER A 299 16.32 12.71 -10.35
C SER A 299 15.03 12.52 -9.56
N ILE A 300 13.93 12.21 -10.23
CA ILE A 300 12.64 11.96 -9.57
C ILE A 300 12.70 10.76 -8.60
N GLU A 301 13.44 9.71 -8.95
CA GLU A 301 13.67 8.54 -8.08
C GLU A 301 14.41 8.93 -6.80
N THR A 302 15.41 9.80 -6.94
CA THR A 302 16.16 10.35 -5.81
C THR A 302 15.26 11.23 -4.95
N ALA A 303 14.41 12.07 -5.55
CA ALA A 303 13.45 12.90 -4.81
C ALA A 303 12.46 12.05 -4.00
N VAL A 304 11.93 10.96 -4.57
CA VAL A 304 11.05 10.02 -3.86
C VAL A 304 11.79 9.34 -2.69
N ALA A 305 13.06 8.96 -2.87
CA ALA A 305 13.87 8.37 -1.82
C ALA A 305 14.21 9.39 -0.70
N MET A 306 14.52 10.63 -1.07
CA MET A 306 14.72 11.73 -0.12
C MET A 306 13.45 12.01 0.70
N PHE A 307 12.29 12.04 0.04
CA PHE A 307 10.99 12.21 0.71
C PHE A 307 10.70 11.04 1.66
N HIS A 308 11.03 9.80 1.28
CA HIS A 308 10.92 8.64 2.16
C HIS A 308 11.77 8.81 3.44
N ASN A 309 13.03 9.22 3.29
CA ASN A 309 13.93 9.48 4.41
C ASN A 309 13.44 10.63 5.30
N PHE A 310 12.89 11.69 4.71
CA PHE A 310 12.25 12.78 5.45
C PHE A 310 11.10 12.28 6.34
N LEU A 311 10.20 11.45 5.80
CA LEU A 311 9.12 10.85 6.59
C LEU A 311 9.65 9.89 7.68
N ALA A 312 10.74 9.17 7.40
CA ALA A 312 11.39 8.27 8.36
C ALA A 312 11.96 9.03 9.56
N ARG A 313 12.77 10.07 9.29
CA ARG A 313 13.42 10.93 10.30
C ARG A 313 12.41 11.63 11.20
N ASN A 314 11.26 12.00 10.64
CA ASN A 314 10.17 12.64 11.37
C ASN A 314 9.16 11.66 11.99
N ASN A 315 9.50 10.37 12.10
CA ASN A 315 8.67 9.32 12.73
C ASN A 315 7.28 9.11 12.11
N VAL A 316 7.03 9.64 10.90
CA VAL A 316 5.78 9.47 10.16
C VAL A 316 5.69 8.05 9.60
N LEU A 317 6.81 7.51 9.10
CA LEU A 317 6.85 6.14 8.66
C LEU A 317 6.56 5.16 9.82
N GLY A 318 5.57 4.29 9.58
CA GLY A 318 5.07 3.31 10.54
C GLY A 318 4.02 3.85 11.52
N SER A 319 3.64 5.12 11.44
CA SER A 319 2.41 5.62 12.08
C SER A 319 1.19 5.36 11.17
N GLU A 320 0.00 5.78 11.61
CA GLU A 320 -1.13 5.96 10.70
C GLU A 320 -1.04 7.36 10.07
N PHE A 321 -0.81 7.47 8.77
CA PHE A 321 -0.73 8.76 8.09
C PHE A 321 -1.31 8.71 6.69
N ILE A 322 -1.57 9.88 6.10
CA ILE A 322 -2.07 10.01 4.73
C ILE A 322 -1.49 11.24 4.04
N LEU A 323 -1.30 11.15 2.72
CA LEU A 323 -0.96 12.31 1.90
C LEU A 323 -2.21 13.14 1.59
N MET A 324 -2.04 14.43 1.37
CA MET A 324 -3.13 15.35 1.02
C MET A 324 -2.66 16.36 -0.03
N SER A 325 -3.50 16.61 -1.03
CA SER A 325 -3.21 17.58 -2.10
C SER A 325 -4.45 18.40 -2.46
N CYS A 326 -4.23 19.56 -3.10
CA CYS A 326 -5.30 20.44 -3.59
C CYS A 326 -5.84 20.00 -4.97
N GLY A 327 -6.20 18.73 -5.09
CA GLY A 327 -6.71 18.17 -6.33
C GLY A 327 -6.32 16.71 -6.51
N ASP A 328 -6.58 16.18 -7.70
CA ASP A 328 -6.07 14.86 -8.07
C ASP A 328 -4.87 14.95 -9.02
N PHE A 329 -4.43 16.17 -9.38
CA PHE A 329 -3.40 16.36 -10.42
C PHE A 329 -2.07 15.77 -9.96
N ASP A 330 -1.61 16.11 -8.76
CA ASP A 330 -0.28 15.76 -8.23
C ASP A 330 -0.04 14.25 -8.19
N GLY A 331 -0.96 13.53 -7.53
CA GLY A 331 -0.89 12.07 -7.48
C GLY A 331 -1.04 11.41 -8.86
N LYS A 332 -1.75 12.04 -9.81
CA LYS A 332 -1.83 11.57 -11.20
C LYS A 332 -0.57 11.91 -12.01
N ALA A 333 0.09 13.02 -11.73
CA ALA A 333 1.34 13.43 -12.38
C ALA A 333 2.46 12.47 -11.99
N LEU A 334 2.66 12.23 -10.69
CA LEU A 334 3.62 11.24 -10.20
C LEU A 334 3.36 9.85 -10.77
N LYS A 335 2.09 9.44 -10.84
CA LYS A 335 1.72 8.18 -11.49
C LYS A 335 2.18 8.14 -12.95
N LYS A 336 1.84 9.14 -13.75
CA LYS A 336 2.14 9.15 -15.19
C LYS A 336 3.65 9.15 -15.42
N GLU A 337 4.38 9.92 -14.65
CA GLU A 337 5.84 9.96 -14.73
C GLU A 337 6.47 8.64 -14.30
N ALA A 338 5.98 8.02 -13.23
CA ALA A 338 6.42 6.69 -12.81
C ALA A 338 6.11 5.58 -13.82
N GLU A 339 4.98 5.64 -14.51
CA GLU A 339 4.65 4.73 -15.61
C GLU A 339 5.52 4.96 -16.84
N TYR A 340 5.86 6.22 -17.12
CA TYR A 340 6.67 6.59 -18.29
C TYR A 340 8.15 6.24 -18.12
N LYS A 341 8.72 6.60 -16.97
CA LYS A 341 10.14 6.39 -16.63
C LYS A 341 10.41 5.03 -15.97
N ASP A 342 9.35 4.30 -15.63
CA ASP A 342 9.38 2.98 -15.00
C ASP A 342 10.23 2.97 -13.72
N PHE A 343 9.80 3.70 -12.67
CA PHE A 343 10.47 3.68 -11.37
C PHE A 343 9.55 3.24 -10.23
N PHE A 344 10.17 2.81 -9.13
CA PHE A 344 9.45 2.36 -7.94
C PHE A 344 8.84 3.54 -7.18
N VAL A 345 7.56 3.42 -6.83
CA VAL A 345 6.85 4.37 -5.97
C VAL A 345 6.36 3.64 -4.73
N PRO A 346 6.77 4.05 -3.51
CA PRO A 346 6.24 3.54 -2.24
C PRO A 346 4.71 3.59 -2.19
N SER A 347 4.08 2.62 -1.56
CA SER A 347 2.62 2.46 -1.61
C SER A 347 1.84 3.65 -1.05
N TYR A 348 2.36 4.35 -0.05
CA TYR A 348 1.70 5.52 0.54
C TYR A 348 1.63 6.73 -0.41
N LEU A 349 2.45 6.79 -1.46
CA LEU A 349 2.41 7.84 -2.50
C LEU A 349 1.32 7.60 -3.55
N LYS A 350 0.59 6.48 -3.47
CA LYS A 350 -0.44 6.09 -4.45
C LYS A 350 -1.86 6.40 -3.98
N GLU A 351 -2.01 6.84 -2.74
CA GLU A 351 -3.26 7.16 -2.07
C GLU A 351 -3.15 8.54 -1.41
N TRP A 352 -4.18 9.36 -1.55
CA TRP A 352 -4.19 10.71 -0.98
C TRP A 352 -5.62 11.20 -0.71
N ILE A 353 -5.75 12.19 0.16
CA ILE A 353 -6.98 12.97 0.30
C ILE A 353 -6.91 14.16 -0.65
N ASN A 354 -7.87 14.23 -1.57
CA ASN A 354 -8.13 15.46 -2.30
C ASN A 354 -8.91 16.40 -1.38
N ILE A 355 -8.21 17.39 -0.81
CA ILE A 355 -8.82 18.29 0.18
C ILE A 355 -9.98 19.08 -0.43
N LYS A 356 -10.00 19.36 -1.73
CA LYS A 356 -11.12 20.08 -2.35
C LYS A 356 -12.45 19.36 -2.17
N LYS A 357 -12.42 18.02 -2.20
CA LYS A 357 -13.60 17.18 -2.00
C LYS A 357 -13.89 16.90 -0.52
N ALA A 358 -12.89 17.01 0.34
CA ALA A 358 -12.97 16.72 1.76
C ALA A 358 -13.17 17.98 2.63
N PHE A 359 -12.99 19.17 2.07
CA PHE A 359 -12.98 20.42 2.82
C PHE A 359 -14.37 20.71 3.42
N PRO A 360 -14.48 20.93 4.75
CA PRO A 360 -15.75 21.00 5.43
C PRO A 360 -16.35 22.42 5.39
N LEU A 361 -16.83 22.87 4.22
CA LEU A 361 -17.41 24.22 4.06
C LEU A 361 -18.53 24.55 5.07
N HIS A 362 -19.27 23.55 5.54
CA HIS A 362 -20.32 23.70 6.56
C HIS A 362 -19.82 24.26 7.90
N LEU A 363 -18.51 24.17 8.19
CA LEU A 363 -17.90 24.76 9.39
C LEU A 363 -17.67 26.27 9.24
N TYR A 364 -17.60 26.78 8.01
CA TYR A 364 -17.16 28.16 7.73
C TYR A 364 -18.26 29.04 7.11
N LYS A 365 -19.20 28.44 6.39
CA LYS A 365 -20.20 29.17 5.61
C LYS A 365 -21.61 28.74 6.00
N GLU A 366 -22.44 29.71 6.42
CA GLU A 366 -23.82 29.50 6.88
C GLU A 366 -24.68 28.75 5.86
N GLU A 367 -24.50 29.04 4.57
CA GLU A 367 -25.25 28.43 3.47
C GLU A 367 -25.05 26.91 3.35
N PHE A 368 -23.98 26.37 3.95
CA PHE A 368 -23.68 24.93 3.96
C PHE A 368 -23.99 24.24 5.30
N LYS A 369 -24.47 24.94 6.34
CA LYS A 369 -24.69 24.34 7.68
C LYS A 369 -25.74 23.23 7.73
N GLN A 370 -26.70 23.23 6.81
CA GLN A 370 -27.72 22.15 6.73
C GLN A 370 -27.23 20.93 5.94
N GLU A 371 -26.10 21.04 5.26
CA GLU A 371 -25.47 19.93 4.56
C GLU A 371 -24.50 19.25 5.53
N THR A 372 -24.96 18.21 6.23
CA THR A 372 -24.02 17.22 6.79
C THR A 372 -23.29 16.59 5.61
N VAL A 373 -22.11 17.12 5.26
CA VAL A 373 -21.30 16.62 4.15
C VAL A 373 -20.73 15.26 4.55
N ILE A 374 -21.52 14.21 4.32
CA ILE A 374 -21.16 12.81 4.46
C ILE A 374 -21.29 12.16 3.08
N ASN A 375 -20.69 12.74 2.02
CA ASN A 375 -20.17 11.98 0.86
C ASN A 375 -19.69 12.85 -0.32
N VAL A 376 -18.58 12.37 -0.87
CA VAL A 376 -17.61 12.91 -1.84
C VAL A 376 -18.14 13.00 -3.30
N ARG A 377 -19.46 13.14 -3.54
CA ARG A 377 -19.99 13.03 -4.93
C ARG A 377 -21.02 14.06 -5.38
N THR A 378 -21.40 15.02 -4.54
CA THR A 378 -22.28 16.11 -4.97
C THR A 378 -21.45 17.33 -5.35
N THR A 379 -21.61 17.82 -6.59
CA THR A 379 -20.91 18.98 -7.14
C THR A 379 -21.36 20.34 -6.57
N LYS A 380 -22.33 20.34 -5.66
CA LYS A 380 -22.72 21.53 -4.89
C LYS A 380 -21.90 21.54 -3.58
N GLY A 381 -21.17 22.63 -3.33
CA GLY A 381 -20.36 22.80 -2.11
C GLY A 381 -18.93 22.26 -2.16
N VAL A 382 -18.31 22.17 -3.34
CA VAL A 382 -16.88 21.82 -3.48
C VAL A 382 -16.09 23.10 -3.75
N VAL A 383 -15.04 23.35 -2.97
CA VAL A 383 -14.09 24.46 -3.22
C VAL A 383 -13.34 24.24 -4.55
N ARG A 384 -13.07 25.31 -5.30
CA ARG A 384 -12.41 25.20 -6.62
C ARG A 384 -10.91 25.01 -6.50
N GLY A 385 -10.29 25.47 -5.41
CA GLY A 385 -8.87 25.35 -5.15
C GLY A 385 -8.49 25.99 -3.81
N MET A 386 -7.20 26.14 -3.58
CA MET A 386 -6.64 26.73 -2.37
C MET A 386 -7.17 28.15 -2.08
N PRO A 387 -7.30 29.09 -3.05
CA PRO A 387 -7.82 30.42 -2.75
C PRO A 387 -9.23 30.42 -2.13
N ASP A 388 -10.13 29.54 -2.62
CA ASP A 388 -11.49 29.41 -2.06
C ASP A 388 -11.47 28.86 -0.62
N MET A 389 -10.50 28.00 -0.28
CA MET A 389 -10.35 27.46 1.07
C MET A 389 -9.80 28.52 2.03
N LEU A 390 -8.78 29.26 1.60
CA LEU A 390 -8.21 30.38 2.35
C LEU A 390 -9.29 31.43 2.66
N GLU A 391 -10.07 31.83 1.65
CA GLU A 391 -11.21 32.74 1.83
C GLU A 391 -12.21 32.21 2.85
N ALA A 392 -12.58 30.93 2.76
CA ALA A 392 -13.51 30.32 3.72
C ALA A 392 -12.95 30.30 5.16
N CYS A 393 -11.66 30.04 5.33
CA CYS A 393 -10.98 30.10 6.62
C CYS A 393 -10.68 31.52 7.10
N SER A 394 -10.97 32.56 6.31
CA SER A 394 -10.52 33.94 6.56
C SER A 394 -8.99 34.03 6.75
N LEU A 395 -8.24 33.27 5.96
CA LEU A 395 -6.79 33.28 5.91
C LEU A 395 -6.32 34.00 4.65
N GLU A 396 -5.28 34.81 4.78
CA GLU A 396 -4.59 35.41 3.64
C GLU A 396 -3.67 34.39 2.95
N LEU A 397 -3.52 34.53 1.64
CA LEU A 397 -2.50 33.79 0.88
C LEU A 397 -1.13 34.35 1.25
N LEU A 398 -0.26 33.50 1.78
CA LEU A 398 1.11 33.87 2.13
C LEU A 398 2.09 33.35 1.09
N GLY A 399 3.15 34.10 0.82
CA GLY A 399 4.20 33.70 -0.12
C GLY A 399 3.76 33.81 -1.58
N ARG A 400 4.40 33.02 -2.44
CA ARG A 400 4.20 33.04 -3.89
C ARG A 400 3.26 31.93 -4.32
N HIS A 401 2.11 32.28 -4.90
CA HIS A 401 1.23 31.29 -5.54
C HIS A 401 1.95 30.56 -6.69
N HIS A 402 1.76 29.25 -6.82
CA HIS A 402 2.52 28.35 -7.72
C HIS A 402 4.01 28.17 -7.35
N SER A 403 4.40 28.52 -6.13
CA SER A 403 5.56 27.87 -5.52
C SER A 403 5.05 26.68 -4.73
N GLY A 404 5.52 25.47 -5.06
CA GLY A 404 4.92 24.25 -4.52
C GLY A 404 5.04 24.15 -2.99
N ILE A 405 6.13 24.64 -2.39
CA ILE A 405 6.25 24.70 -0.92
C ILE A 405 5.27 25.69 -0.29
N ASP A 406 5.12 26.89 -0.87
CA ASP A 406 4.22 27.91 -0.35
C ASP A 406 2.75 27.48 -0.48
N ASP A 407 2.39 26.89 -1.62
CA ASP A 407 1.06 26.30 -1.82
C ASP A 407 0.82 25.13 -0.85
N SER A 408 1.81 24.24 -0.66
CA SER A 408 1.73 23.16 0.34
C SER A 408 1.48 23.70 1.75
N VAL A 409 2.18 24.77 2.16
CA VAL A 409 1.99 25.41 3.47
C VAL A 409 0.60 26.03 3.59
N ASN A 410 0.13 26.77 2.58
CA ASN A 410 -1.20 27.38 2.59
C ASN A 410 -2.34 26.34 2.61
N ILE A 411 -2.21 25.25 1.85
CA ILE A 411 -3.15 24.11 1.92
C ILE A 411 -3.11 23.48 3.31
N ALA A 412 -1.91 23.31 3.89
CA ALA A 412 -1.74 22.76 5.23
C ALA A 412 -2.36 23.67 6.31
N ARG A 413 -2.28 25.00 6.17
CA ARG A 413 -2.98 25.97 7.03
C ARG A 413 -4.50 25.77 6.97
N CYS A 414 -5.07 25.58 5.77
CA CYS A 414 -6.50 25.32 5.61
C CYS A 414 -6.93 23.98 6.25
N ALA A 415 -6.13 22.92 6.07
CA ALA A 415 -6.37 21.62 6.67
C ALA A 415 -6.28 21.67 8.20
N LEU A 416 -5.28 22.37 8.73
CA LEU A 416 -5.06 22.55 10.15
C LEU A 416 -6.19 23.35 10.80
N GLU A 417 -6.66 24.42 10.15
CA GLU A 417 -7.82 25.20 10.60
C GLU A 417 -9.08 24.31 10.66
N ALA A 418 -9.31 23.44 9.68
CA ALA A 418 -10.42 22.49 9.72
C ALA A 418 -10.33 21.54 10.93
N ILE A 419 -9.12 21.07 11.26
CA ILE A 419 -8.87 20.21 12.43
C ILE A 419 -9.07 20.99 13.74
N HIS A 420 -8.68 22.26 13.81
CA HIS A 420 -8.96 23.12 14.95
C HIS A 420 -10.47 23.26 15.18
N ASN A 421 -11.24 23.41 14.10
CA ASN A 421 -12.71 23.51 14.12
C ASN A 421 -13.44 22.14 14.25
N GLY A 422 -12.72 21.06 14.55
CA GLY A 422 -13.30 19.77 14.90
C GLY A 422 -13.57 18.84 13.72
N HIS A 423 -13.12 19.18 12.51
CA HIS A 423 -13.17 18.25 11.38
C HIS A 423 -12.18 17.10 11.59
N THR A 424 -12.58 15.89 11.16
CA THR A 424 -11.70 14.72 11.17
C THR A 424 -11.58 14.16 9.75
N PHE A 425 -10.38 14.27 9.19
CA PHE A 425 -10.04 13.57 7.95
C PHE A 425 -9.91 12.07 8.25
N THR A 426 -10.62 11.24 7.47
CA THR A 426 -10.65 9.78 7.64
C THR A 426 -10.39 9.06 6.32
N HIS A 427 -10.22 7.74 6.37
CA HIS A 427 -10.04 6.90 5.19
C HIS A 427 -11.19 6.99 4.16
N ASN A 428 -12.36 7.54 4.52
CA ASN A 428 -13.48 7.75 3.59
C ASN A 428 -13.18 8.79 2.50
N TYR A 429 -12.22 9.69 2.73
CA TYR A 429 -11.86 10.73 1.77
C TYR A 429 -10.72 10.33 0.83
N ILE A 430 -10.13 9.15 1.03
CA ILE A 430 -8.98 8.70 0.25
C ILE A 430 -9.44 8.44 -1.19
N ASP A 431 -8.84 9.19 -2.09
CA ASP A 431 -8.75 8.87 -3.50
C ASP A 431 -7.40 8.18 -3.76
N GLY A 432 -7.24 7.60 -4.93
CA GLY A 432 -5.97 6.96 -5.26
C GLY A 432 -5.97 6.36 -6.64
N THR A 433 -4.77 6.09 -7.14
CA THR A 433 -4.60 5.46 -8.44
C THR A 433 -4.09 4.05 -8.28
N LYS A 434 -4.74 3.11 -8.98
CA LYS A 434 -4.24 1.74 -9.09
C LYS A 434 -3.22 1.69 -10.23
N TYR A 435 -1.96 1.45 -9.90
CA TYR A 435 -0.92 1.12 -10.87
C TYR A 435 0.21 0.30 -10.22
N GLU A 436 0.80 -0.59 -11.00
CA GLU A 436 1.84 -1.53 -10.59
C GLU A 436 3.08 -1.24 -11.44
N THR A 437 3.84 -0.21 -11.07
CA THR A 437 5.12 0.12 -11.71
C THR A 437 6.27 -0.12 -10.75
N GLY A 438 7.40 -0.58 -11.31
CA GLY A 438 8.68 -0.70 -10.61
C GLY A 438 8.69 -1.62 -9.39
N PHE A 439 7.75 -2.55 -9.20
CA PHE A 439 7.76 -3.45 -8.03
C PHE A 439 9.03 -4.32 -7.99
N ASP A 440 9.50 -4.74 -9.15
CA ASP A 440 10.79 -5.40 -9.38
C ASP A 440 12.01 -4.48 -9.15
N LYS A 441 11.81 -3.16 -9.11
CA LYS A 441 12.84 -2.14 -8.83
C LYS A 441 12.89 -1.71 -7.36
N THR A 442 12.27 -2.48 -6.46
CA THR A 442 12.36 -2.24 -5.01
C THR A 442 13.82 -2.22 -4.54
N ASP A 443 14.64 -3.13 -5.04
CA ASP A 443 16.03 -3.24 -4.59
C ASP A 443 16.86 -2.03 -5.04
N THR A 444 16.65 -1.54 -6.26
CA THR A 444 17.23 -0.26 -6.72
C THR A 444 16.81 0.90 -5.82
N PHE A 445 15.54 0.96 -5.41
CA PHE A 445 15.08 2.00 -4.48
C PHE A 445 15.78 1.90 -3.11
N LYS A 446 15.97 0.68 -2.58
CA LYS A 446 16.71 0.45 -1.32
C LYS A 446 18.17 0.85 -1.45
N GLU A 447 18.81 0.58 -2.59
CA GLU A 447 20.17 1.03 -2.88
C GLU A 447 20.26 2.56 -2.84
N THR A 448 19.33 3.26 -3.50
CA THR A 448 19.24 4.73 -3.44
C THR A 448 19.04 5.25 -2.01
N LEU A 449 18.20 4.60 -1.20
CA LEU A 449 18.03 4.96 0.21
C LEU A 449 19.36 4.85 0.99
N ALA A 450 20.10 3.75 0.80
CA ALA A 450 21.38 3.53 1.46
C ALA A 450 22.46 4.54 1.04
N GLU A 451 22.49 4.91 -0.25
CA GLU A 451 23.37 5.98 -0.76
C GLU A 451 23.04 7.33 -0.11
N LEU A 452 21.76 7.67 0.02
CA LEU A 452 21.31 8.91 0.66
C LEU A 452 21.54 8.95 2.17
N GLU A 453 21.64 7.82 2.86
CA GLU A 453 22.03 7.80 4.28
C GLU A 453 23.50 8.18 4.47
N SER A 454 24.36 7.89 3.48
CA SER A 454 25.78 8.22 3.52
C SER A 454 26.10 9.68 3.19
N GLN A 455 25.14 10.37 2.57
CA GLN A 455 25.24 11.79 2.20
C GLN A 455 24.29 12.56 3.09
N GLU A 456 24.79 13.43 3.97
CA GLU A 456 24.00 14.21 4.94
C GLU A 456 23.09 15.23 4.22
N ALA A 457 22.03 14.76 3.56
CA ALA A 457 21.13 15.58 2.76
C ALA A 457 19.95 16.01 3.64
N ALA A 458 20.09 17.15 4.30
CA ALA A 458 18.98 17.87 4.90
C ALA A 458 18.42 18.87 3.87
N LYS A 459 17.25 18.57 3.33
CA LYS A 459 16.37 19.54 2.65
C LYS A 459 15.08 19.75 3.46
N GLU A 460 15.24 19.72 4.78
CA GLU A 460 14.14 19.95 5.72
C GLU A 460 13.96 21.45 5.93
N ILE A 461 12.70 21.86 6.04
CA ILE A 461 12.31 23.24 6.24
C ILE A 461 11.71 23.35 7.63
N ASP A 462 12.16 24.35 8.40
CA ASP A 462 11.43 24.77 9.58
C ASP A 462 10.21 25.60 9.16
N ILE A 463 9.02 25.13 9.50
CA ILE A 463 7.78 25.74 9.01
C ILE A 463 7.52 27.10 9.65
N GLU A 464 7.97 27.32 10.89
CA GLU A 464 7.80 28.63 11.54
C GLU A 464 8.67 29.69 10.85
N ASP A 465 9.93 29.37 10.57
CA ASP A 465 10.82 30.24 9.81
C ASP A 465 10.30 30.48 8.39
N HIS A 466 9.80 29.43 7.71
CA HIS A 466 9.27 29.54 6.36
C HIS A 466 8.00 30.41 6.30
N LEU A 467 7.11 30.29 7.30
CA LEU A 467 5.93 31.16 7.39
C LEU A 467 6.30 32.64 7.54
N LEU A 468 7.35 32.95 8.29
CA LEU A 468 7.87 34.33 8.39
C LEU A 468 8.38 34.82 7.04
N MET A 469 9.14 34.00 6.31
CA MET A 469 9.61 34.34 4.97
C MET A 469 8.45 34.55 3.98
N MET A 470 7.43 33.72 4.04
CA MET A 470 6.22 33.87 3.22
C MET A 470 5.47 35.17 3.52
N GLN A 471 5.36 35.55 4.80
CA GLN A 471 4.74 36.82 5.20
C GLN A 471 5.56 38.01 4.70
N GLU A 472 6.88 38.00 4.89
CA GLU A 472 7.75 39.06 4.37
C GLU A 472 7.65 39.18 2.84
N TYR A 473 7.55 38.05 2.13
CA TYR A 473 7.33 38.07 0.70
C TYR A 473 5.99 38.72 0.33
N THR A 474 4.90 38.36 1.01
CA THR A 474 3.57 38.95 0.79
C THR A 474 3.59 40.45 1.05
N ASP A 475 4.11 40.89 2.20
CA ASP A 475 4.17 42.31 2.59
C ASP A 475 4.96 43.19 1.59
N ASN A 476 5.94 42.60 0.90
CA ASN A 476 6.75 43.30 -0.09
C ASN A 476 6.15 43.32 -1.51
N ASN A 477 5.14 42.48 -1.79
CA ASN A 477 4.54 42.33 -3.11
C ASN A 477 3.04 42.67 -3.17
N GLU A 478 2.42 43.03 -2.04
CA GLU A 478 1.14 43.77 -1.97
C GLU A 478 1.32 45.28 -2.23
#